data_AF-A0A523M1V3-F1
#
_entry.id   AF-A0A523M1V3-F1
#
_cell.length_a   1.000
_cell.length_b   1.000
_cell.length_c   1.000
_cell.angle_alpha   90.00
_cell.angle_beta   90.00
_cell.angle_gamma   90.00
#
_symmetry.space_group_name_H-M   'P 1'
#
loop_
_entity.id
_entity.type
_entity.pdbx_description
1 polymer ?
#
loop_
_entity_poly.entity_id
_entity_poly.type
_entity_poly.pdbx_seq_one_letter_code
_entity_poly.pdbx_strand_id
1 'polypeptide(L)'
;MRNLAPDNSTTLGNGMRYLIVLLLGLVCTSDLVLADDREAVFGRWAGDRSILEVRPAEAGLEMVIVAMIDPNYREGEEFGVPGEPRIDFRNPDDALREQPILGLNLVSGYRFEGGTWQGKIYDPESGKVYSSRMKVSGEGNLEMRGYIGIPMFGRTATFVPVARCEAHIISMLDAVGIGGAC
;
A
#
# COMPACT_ATOMS: atom_id res chain seq x y z
N MET A 1 18.62 -47.35 78.06
CA MET A 1 17.32 -47.62 78.68
C MET A 1 16.50 -46.33 78.65
N ARG A 2 15.21 -46.47 78.32
CA ARG A 2 14.11 -45.46 78.27
C ARG A 2 13.97 -44.64 76.98
N ASN A 3 13.03 -45.12 76.18
CA ASN A 3 12.19 -44.39 75.23
C ASN A 3 11.60 -43.13 75.87
N LEU A 4 11.43 -42.07 75.08
CA LEU A 4 10.27 -41.18 75.12
C LEU A 4 9.96 -40.73 73.68
N ALA A 5 8.68 -40.83 73.35
CA ALA A 5 8.05 -40.62 72.04
C ALA A 5 8.04 -39.13 71.60
N PRO A 6 7.73 -38.85 70.33
CA PRO A 6 7.53 -37.48 69.86
C PRO A 6 6.10 -37.00 70.14
N ASP A 7 5.94 -35.76 70.60
CA ASP A 7 4.66 -35.04 70.61
C ASP A 7 4.82 -33.78 69.75
N ASN A 8 3.82 -33.61 68.91
CA ASN A 8 3.71 -32.77 67.75
C ASN A 8 2.65 -31.71 68.06
N SER A 9 3.04 -30.53 68.54
CA SER A 9 2.14 -29.36 68.57
C SER A 9 2.88 -28.07 68.93
N THR A 10 3.40 -27.39 67.91
CA THR A 10 3.75 -25.96 67.95
C THR A 10 3.88 -25.57 66.48
N THR A 11 3.27 -24.51 65.95
CA THR A 11 3.11 -23.20 66.55
C THR A 11 2.07 -22.42 65.74
N LEU A 12 1.25 -21.71 66.51
CA LEU A 12 0.55 -20.46 66.21
C LEU A 12 0.87 -19.77 64.88
N GLY A 13 -0.21 -19.31 64.24
CA GLY A 13 -0.16 -18.36 63.14
C GLY A 13 0.21 -16.93 63.55
N ASN A 14 0.17 -16.10 62.52
CA ASN A 14 0.32 -14.64 62.49
C ASN A 14 1.76 -14.12 62.50
N GLY A 15 2.32 -14.03 61.29
CA GLY A 15 3.55 -13.28 61.02
C GLY A 15 3.51 -12.71 59.59
N MET A 16 2.89 -11.55 59.44
CA MET A 16 3.08 -10.63 58.32
C MET A 16 4.57 -10.56 57.93
N ARG A 17 4.91 -11.05 56.76
CA ARG A 17 6.16 -10.82 56.03
C ARG A 17 5.98 -11.46 54.67
N TYR A 18 5.80 -10.65 53.63
CA TYR A 18 6.53 -10.73 52.36
C TYR A 18 6.06 -9.53 51.54
N LEU A 19 6.76 -8.43 51.75
CA LEU A 19 6.85 -7.32 50.81
C LEU A 19 7.44 -7.87 49.51
N ILE A 20 6.60 -8.32 48.58
CA ILE A 20 7.00 -8.59 47.20
C ILE A 20 6.69 -7.32 46.41
N VAL A 21 7.70 -6.46 46.28
CA VAL A 21 7.76 -5.45 45.24
C VAL A 21 7.98 -6.22 43.93
N LEU A 22 6.88 -6.67 43.31
CA LEU A 22 6.89 -7.09 41.91
C LEU A 22 6.90 -5.81 41.07
N LEU A 23 8.11 -5.29 40.84
CA LEU A 23 8.40 -4.45 39.69
C LEU A 23 8.00 -5.24 38.44
N LEU A 24 6.76 -5.09 37.98
CA LEU A 24 6.44 -5.31 36.58
C LEU A 24 7.24 -4.27 35.80
N GLY A 25 8.46 -4.63 35.43
CA GLY A 25 9.18 -3.95 34.38
C GLY A 25 8.30 -4.02 33.13
N LEU A 26 7.64 -2.91 32.82
CA LEU A 26 7.05 -2.68 31.52
C LEU A 26 8.24 -2.56 30.55
N VAL A 27 8.73 -3.71 30.09
CA VAL A 27 9.67 -3.74 28.98
C VAL A 27 8.85 -3.37 27.74
N CYS A 28 8.75 -2.07 27.46
CA CYS A 28 8.41 -1.61 26.13
C CYS A 28 9.58 -2.00 25.22
N THR A 29 9.57 -3.24 24.72
CA THR A 29 10.37 -3.59 23.57
C THR A 29 9.80 -2.78 22.41
N SER A 30 10.40 -1.64 22.10
CA SER A 30 10.16 -0.97 20.83
C SER A 30 10.76 -1.88 19.76
N ASP A 31 9.92 -2.75 19.21
CA ASP A 31 10.25 -3.47 17.99
C ASP A 31 10.58 -2.42 16.93
N LEU A 32 11.82 -2.43 16.45
CA LEU A 32 12.16 -1.79 15.18
C LEU A 32 11.38 -2.56 14.11
N VAL A 33 10.18 -2.09 13.79
CA VAL A 33 9.42 -2.55 12.63
C VAL A 33 10.22 -2.13 11.39
N LEU A 34 11.07 -3.03 10.90
CA LEU A 34 11.52 -2.95 9.52
C LEU A 34 10.27 -3.17 8.67
N ALA A 35 9.86 -2.17 7.91
CA ALA A 35 8.75 -2.33 6.97
C ALA A 35 9.06 -3.53 6.08
N ASP A 36 8.18 -4.52 6.05
CA ASP A 36 8.29 -5.64 5.11
C ASP A 36 8.24 -5.04 3.70
N ASP A 37 9.22 -5.36 2.85
CA ASP A 37 9.27 -4.92 1.44
C ASP A 37 7.95 -5.21 0.71
N ARG A 38 7.21 -6.23 1.16
CA ARG A 38 5.84 -6.55 0.71
C ARG A 38 4.85 -5.42 1.01
N GLU A 39 4.91 -4.85 2.20
CA GLU A 39 3.98 -3.83 2.68
C GLU A 39 4.38 -2.42 2.26
N ALA A 40 5.67 -2.20 1.98
CA ALA A 40 6.22 -0.91 1.61
C ALA A 40 5.53 -0.28 0.38
N VAL A 41 4.97 -1.08 -0.53
CA VAL A 41 4.28 -0.58 -1.73
C VAL A 41 2.88 0.00 -1.44
N PHE A 42 2.27 -0.30 -0.29
CA PHE A 42 0.91 0.14 0.01
C PHE A 42 0.86 1.64 0.35
N GLY A 43 -0.17 2.31 -0.12
CA GLY A 43 -0.36 3.74 0.06
C GLY A 43 -0.60 4.48 -1.25
N ARG A 44 -0.48 5.81 -1.20
CA ARG A 44 -0.72 6.70 -2.34
C ARG A 44 0.58 7.20 -2.94
N TRP A 45 0.65 7.14 -4.26
CA TRP A 45 1.83 7.43 -5.04
C TRP A 45 1.49 8.37 -6.19
N ALA A 46 2.15 9.52 -6.22
CA ALA A 46 1.99 10.54 -7.25
C ALA A 46 2.98 10.31 -8.39
N GLY A 47 2.47 10.25 -9.61
CA GLY A 47 3.24 10.40 -10.84
C GLY A 47 2.99 11.76 -11.48
N ASP A 48 3.45 11.95 -12.70
CA ASP A 48 3.39 13.25 -13.38
C ASP A 48 1.96 13.74 -13.65
N ARG A 49 1.00 12.82 -13.81
CA ARG A 49 -0.37 13.13 -14.24
C ARG A 49 -1.47 12.51 -13.39
N SER A 50 -1.11 11.64 -12.46
CA SER A 50 -2.08 10.86 -11.69
C SER A 50 -1.54 10.46 -10.33
N ILE A 51 -2.45 10.24 -9.40
CA ILE A 51 -2.19 9.61 -8.12
C ILE A 51 -2.81 8.23 -8.14
N LEU A 52 -1.99 7.23 -7.84
CA LEU A 52 -2.37 5.84 -7.71
C LEU A 52 -2.46 5.48 -6.23
N GLU A 53 -3.44 4.67 -5.85
CA GLU A 53 -3.49 4.06 -4.53
C GLU A 53 -3.30 2.55 -4.65
N VAL A 54 -2.27 2.04 -3.98
CA VAL A 54 -1.98 0.62 -3.90
C VAL A 54 -2.54 0.10 -2.57
N ARG A 55 -3.42 -0.90 -2.64
CA ARG A 55 -4.11 -1.46 -1.48
C ARG A 55 -3.94 -2.99 -1.43
N PRO A 56 -3.90 -3.59 -0.23
CA PRO A 56 -3.97 -5.03 -0.10
C PRO A 56 -5.32 -5.55 -0.61
N ALA A 57 -5.30 -6.70 -1.27
CA ALA A 57 -6.50 -7.42 -1.71
C ALA A 57 -6.41 -8.89 -1.26
N GLU A 58 -7.53 -9.62 -1.29
CA GLU A 58 -7.56 -11.04 -0.88
C GLU A 58 -6.48 -11.88 -1.59
N ALA A 59 -6.25 -11.59 -2.87
CA ALA A 59 -5.28 -12.29 -3.71
C ALA A 59 -4.23 -11.32 -4.30
N GLY A 60 -3.48 -10.64 -3.42
CA GLY A 60 -2.35 -9.81 -3.81
C GLY A 60 -2.60 -8.34 -3.49
N LEU A 61 -2.71 -7.51 -4.52
CA LEU A 61 -2.98 -6.09 -4.38
C LEU A 61 -3.82 -5.55 -5.54
N GLU A 62 -4.45 -4.41 -5.27
CA GLU A 62 -5.08 -3.55 -6.27
C GLU A 62 -4.27 -2.27 -6.40
N MET A 63 -4.32 -1.66 -7.58
CA MET A 63 -3.71 -0.36 -7.83
C MET A 63 -4.68 0.49 -8.62
N VAL A 64 -5.27 1.47 -7.94
CA VAL A 64 -6.41 2.24 -8.44
C VAL A 64 -6.00 3.67 -8.75
N ILE A 65 -6.48 4.22 -9.88
CA ILE A 65 -6.34 5.66 -10.18
C ILE A 65 -7.29 6.43 -9.26
N VAL A 66 -6.76 7.15 -8.28
CA VAL A 66 -7.57 7.93 -7.31
C VAL A 66 -7.61 9.42 -7.60
N ALA A 67 -6.66 9.92 -8.39
CA ALA A 67 -6.70 11.26 -8.94
C ALA A 67 -5.98 11.30 -10.29
N MET A 68 -6.39 12.21 -11.16
CA MET A 68 -5.69 12.48 -12.41
C MET A 68 -5.93 13.91 -12.87
N ILE A 69 -4.99 14.44 -13.64
CA ILE A 69 -5.12 15.72 -14.32
C ILE A 69 -6.21 15.59 -15.40
N ASP A 70 -7.18 16.50 -15.35
CA ASP A 70 -8.33 16.56 -16.26
C ASP A 70 -9.14 15.24 -16.29
N PRO A 71 -9.80 14.86 -15.18
CA PRO A 71 -10.57 13.62 -15.10
C PRO A 71 -11.79 13.62 -16.02
N ASN A 72 -12.21 14.80 -16.50
CA ASN A 72 -13.32 14.99 -17.41
C ASN A 72 -12.81 15.53 -18.75
N TYR A 73 -13.57 15.30 -19.83
CA TYR A 73 -13.24 15.84 -21.15
C TYR A 73 -13.32 17.37 -21.15
N ARG A 74 -12.34 18.02 -21.78
CA ARG A 74 -12.34 19.48 -21.96
C ARG A 74 -13.08 19.89 -23.22
N GLU A 75 -13.49 21.15 -23.27
CA GLU A 75 -14.04 21.74 -24.48
C GLU A 75 -13.01 21.71 -25.63
N GLY A 76 -13.44 21.34 -26.83
CA GLY A 76 -12.59 21.29 -28.02
C GLY A 76 -11.74 20.03 -28.18
N GLU A 77 -11.87 19.04 -27.29
CA GLU A 77 -11.29 17.71 -27.53
C GLU A 77 -12.02 16.98 -28.66
N GLU A 78 -11.27 16.21 -29.47
CA GLU A 78 -11.82 15.43 -30.59
C GLU A 78 -12.80 14.35 -30.13
N PHE A 79 -12.60 13.83 -28.91
CA PHE A 79 -13.38 12.74 -28.34
C PHE A 79 -13.97 13.13 -26.99
N GLY A 80 -15.16 12.60 -26.71
CA GLY A 80 -15.86 12.79 -25.44
C GLY A 80 -16.78 14.00 -25.40
N VAL A 81 -17.68 14.01 -24.43
CA VAL A 81 -18.59 15.13 -24.18
C VAL A 81 -17.96 16.04 -23.12
N PRO A 82 -17.78 17.35 -23.39
CA PRO A 82 -17.18 18.25 -22.41
C PRO A 82 -17.88 18.19 -21.05
N GLY A 83 -17.08 18.06 -19.98
CA GLY A 83 -17.57 17.92 -18.61
C GLY A 83 -17.88 16.50 -18.16
N GLU A 84 -18.05 15.54 -19.07
CA GLU A 84 -18.24 14.12 -18.72
C GLU A 84 -16.91 13.46 -18.33
N PRO A 85 -16.94 12.44 -17.44
CA PRO A 85 -15.74 11.68 -17.08
C PRO A 85 -15.06 11.04 -18.30
N ARG A 86 -13.73 10.97 -18.28
CA ARG A 86 -12.99 10.21 -19.27
C ARG A 86 -13.27 8.72 -19.12
N ILE A 87 -13.53 8.06 -20.25
CA ILE A 87 -13.80 6.61 -20.32
C ILE A 87 -12.65 5.84 -20.98
N ASP A 88 -12.56 4.55 -20.70
CA ASP A 88 -11.55 3.62 -21.22
C ASP A 88 -11.83 3.16 -22.66
N PHE A 89 -12.07 4.10 -23.57
CA PHE A 89 -12.52 3.81 -24.94
C PHE A 89 -11.55 2.94 -25.77
N ARG A 90 -10.30 2.78 -25.32
CA ARG A 90 -9.26 1.95 -25.96
C ARG A 90 -9.22 0.52 -25.41
N ASN A 91 -10.09 0.17 -24.47
CA ASN A 91 -10.12 -1.19 -23.94
C ASN A 91 -10.36 -2.21 -25.07
N PRO A 92 -9.56 -3.29 -25.15
CA PRO A 92 -9.80 -4.34 -26.15
C PRO A 92 -11.13 -5.06 -25.94
N ASP A 93 -11.66 -5.11 -24.72
CA ASP A 93 -13.00 -5.60 -24.43
C ASP A 93 -14.03 -4.47 -24.59
N ASP A 94 -14.93 -4.65 -25.56
CA ASP A 94 -16.00 -3.69 -25.86
C ASP A 94 -16.87 -3.39 -24.63
N ALA A 95 -17.10 -4.38 -23.77
CA ALA A 95 -17.93 -4.22 -22.56
C ALA A 95 -17.29 -3.32 -21.50
N LEU A 96 -15.99 -3.10 -21.58
CA LEU A 96 -15.22 -2.29 -20.64
C LEU A 96 -14.94 -0.87 -21.17
N ARG A 97 -15.27 -0.56 -22.43
CA ARG A 97 -14.91 0.72 -23.05
C ARG A 97 -15.59 1.95 -22.45
N GLU A 98 -16.74 1.76 -21.82
CA GLU A 98 -17.54 2.83 -21.22
C GLU A 98 -17.20 3.07 -19.75
N GLN A 99 -16.28 2.29 -19.16
CA GLN A 99 -15.91 2.46 -17.76
C GLN A 99 -15.09 3.76 -17.59
N PRO A 100 -15.31 4.53 -16.50
CA PRO A 100 -14.46 5.67 -16.18
C PRO A 100 -13.00 5.25 -15.95
N ILE A 101 -12.05 6.08 -16.41
CA ILE A 101 -10.62 5.87 -16.15
C ILE A 101 -10.31 6.13 -14.67
N LEU A 102 -10.94 7.15 -14.08
CA LEU A 102 -10.84 7.40 -12.65
C LEU A 102 -11.51 6.25 -11.87
N GLY A 103 -10.79 5.66 -10.92
CA GLY A 103 -11.24 4.48 -10.17
C GLY A 103 -10.88 3.14 -10.80
N LEU A 104 -10.24 3.13 -11.99
CA LEU A 104 -9.82 1.90 -12.64
C LEU A 104 -8.69 1.19 -11.88
N ASN A 105 -8.85 -0.12 -11.63
CA ASN A 105 -7.76 -0.97 -11.18
C ASN A 105 -6.87 -1.35 -12.37
N LEU A 106 -5.59 -0.96 -12.30
CA LEU A 106 -4.64 -1.14 -13.39
C LEU A 106 -3.89 -2.47 -13.33
N VAL A 107 -3.97 -3.23 -12.25
CA VAL A 107 -3.12 -4.41 -12.03
C VAL A 107 -3.93 -5.68 -11.82
N SER A 108 -3.36 -6.79 -12.25
CA SER A 108 -3.94 -8.12 -12.05
C SER A 108 -2.88 -9.19 -11.84
N GLY A 109 -3.25 -10.22 -11.06
CA GLY A 109 -2.41 -11.40 -10.82
C GLY A 109 -1.09 -11.11 -10.09
N TYR A 110 -1.05 -10.03 -9.31
CA TYR A 110 0.14 -9.63 -8.57
C TYR A 110 0.46 -10.61 -7.43
N ARG A 111 1.71 -11.07 -7.36
CA ARG A 111 2.25 -11.88 -6.27
C ARG A 111 3.59 -11.37 -5.79
N PHE A 112 3.87 -11.51 -4.50
CA PHE A 112 5.14 -11.13 -3.91
C PHE A 112 6.14 -12.27 -4.01
N GLU A 113 7.16 -12.10 -4.86
CA GLU A 113 8.15 -13.13 -5.18
C GLU A 113 9.54 -12.48 -5.37
N GLY A 114 10.53 -12.93 -4.62
CA GLY A 114 11.91 -12.44 -4.75
C GLY A 114 12.10 -10.96 -4.38
N GLY A 115 11.41 -10.48 -3.34
CA GLY A 115 11.52 -9.10 -2.85
C GLY A 115 10.80 -8.06 -3.70
N THR A 116 9.94 -8.48 -4.63
CA THR A 116 9.17 -7.58 -5.49
C THR A 116 7.80 -8.17 -5.78
N TRP A 117 6.83 -7.30 -5.98
CA TRP A 117 5.54 -7.67 -6.51
C TRP A 117 5.62 -7.86 -8.03
N GLN A 118 5.07 -8.95 -8.55
CA GLN A 118 5.11 -9.30 -9.97
C GLN A 118 3.72 -9.68 -10.48
N GLY A 119 3.33 -9.20 -11.66
CA GLY A 119 2.03 -9.51 -12.26
C GLY A 119 1.84 -8.85 -13.61
N LYS A 120 0.62 -8.38 -13.89
CA LYS A 120 0.24 -7.69 -15.13
C LYS A 120 -0.27 -6.28 -14.87
N ILE A 121 0.11 -5.34 -15.72
CA ILE A 121 -0.41 -3.97 -15.71
C ILE A 121 -1.13 -3.67 -17.03
N TYR A 122 -2.33 -3.10 -16.91
CA TYR A 122 -3.10 -2.52 -18.00
C TYR A 122 -2.77 -1.03 -18.14
N ASP A 123 -2.59 -0.58 -19.38
CA ASP A 123 -2.40 0.82 -19.75
C ASP A 123 -3.63 1.32 -20.53
N PRO A 124 -4.50 2.14 -19.92
CA PRO A 124 -5.70 2.66 -20.58
C PRO A 124 -5.38 3.62 -21.73
N GLU A 125 -4.20 4.23 -21.76
CA GLU A 125 -3.81 5.11 -22.87
C GLU A 125 -3.53 4.32 -24.15
N SER A 126 -3.04 3.08 -24.04
CA SER A 126 -2.73 2.23 -25.20
C SER A 126 -3.65 1.02 -25.38
N GLY A 127 -4.48 0.70 -24.38
CA GLY A 127 -5.32 -0.51 -24.36
C GLY A 127 -4.52 -1.81 -24.19
N LYS A 128 -3.25 -1.72 -23.78
CA LYS A 128 -2.32 -2.86 -23.75
C LYS A 128 -2.06 -3.35 -22.33
N VAL A 129 -1.75 -4.64 -22.24
CA VAL A 129 -1.35 -5.30 -20.99
C VAL A 129 0.11 -5.73 -21.07
N TYR A 130 0.89 -5.39 -20.04
CA TYR A 130 2.31 -5.69 -19.93
C TYR A 130 2.59 -6.60 -18.73
N SER A 131 3.67 -7.37 -18.78
CA SER A 131 4.24 -7.94 -17.56
C SER A 131 4.82 -6.81 -16.71
N SER A 132 4.66 -6.89 -15.40
CA SER A 132 5.06 -5.82 -14.50
C SER A 132 5.80 -6.32 -13.27
N ARG A 133 6.72 -5.49 -12.76
CA ARG A 133 7.31 -5.63 -11.42
C ARG A 133 7.18 -4.32 -10.66
N MET A 134 6.94 -4.40 -9.36
CA MET A 134 6.73 -3.25 -8.49
C MET A 134 7.50 -3.43 -7.18
N LYS A 135 8.16 -2.36 -6.73
CA LYS A 135 8.90 -2.29 -5.47
C LYS A 135 9.08 -0.83 -5.05
N VAL A 136 9.45 -0.62 -3.79
CA VAL A 136 9.95 0.69 -3.34
C VAL A 136 11.47 0.70 -3.48
N SER A 137 12.02 1.77 -4.05
CA SER A 137 13.46 1.97 -4.19
C SER A 137 14.10 2.39 -2.86
N GLY A 138 15.44 2.35 -2.78
CA GLY A 138 16.16 2.83 -1.60
C GLY A 138 15.95 4.33 -1.30
N GLU A 139 15.48 5.09 -2.29
CA GLU A 139 15.10 6.50 -2.15
C GLU A 139 13.66 6.68 -1.64
N GLY A 140 12.92 5.59 -1.41
CA GLY A 140 11.53 5.62 -0.95
C GLY A 140 10.52 5.97 -2.04
N ASN A 141 10.87 5.82 -3.32
CA ASN A 141 9.96 6.00 -4.45
C ASN A 141 9.38 4.65 -4.89
N LEU A 142 8.12 4.60 -5.32
CA LEU A 142 7.58 3.41 -5.94
C LEU A 142 8.09 3.30 -7.38
N GLU A 143 8.80 2.22 -7.68
CA GLU A 143 9.25 1.89 -9.02
C GLU A 143 8.37 0.79 -9.60
N MET A 144 7.90 1.01 -10.81
CA MET A 144 7.07 0.06 -11.53
C MET A 144 7.58 -0.13 -12.94
N ARG A 145 7.91 -1.37 -13.28
CA ARG A 145 8.54 -1.72 -14.54
C ARG A 145 7.63 -2.58 -15.39
N GLY A 146 7.12 -2.02 -16.49
CA GLY A 146 6.37 -2.73 -17.53
C GLY A 146 7.28 -3.25 -18.65
N TYR A 147 7.06 -4.48 -19.12
CA TYR A 147 7.86 -5.10 -20.19
C TYR A 147 7.08 -6.15 -20.99
N ILE A 148 7.59 -6.46 -22.19
CA ILE A 148 7.11 -7.54 -23.05
C ILE A 148 8.18 -8.63 -23.10
N GLY A 149 7.83 -9.87 -22.76
CA GLY A 149 8.78 -10.98 -22.70
C GLY A 149 9.69 -10.88 -21.47
N ILE A 150 10.94 -10.44 -21.65
CA ILE A 150 11.92 -10.35 -20.54
C ILE A 150 12.00 -8.94 -19.94
N PRO A 151 12.22 -8.79 -18.61
CA PRO A 151 12.26 -7.50 -17.93
C PRO A 151 13.24 -6.48 -18.49
N MET A 152 14.33 -6.92 -19.13
CA MET A 152 15.34 -6.03 -19.70
C MET A 152 14.77 -5.15 -20.83
N PHE A 153 13.77 -5.63 -21.57
CA PHE A 153 13.11 -4.90 -22.66
C PHE A 153 11.80 -4.26 -22.16
N GLY A 154 11.95 -3.27 -21.27
CA GLY A 154 10.82 -2.58 -20.64
C GLY A 154 11.14 -1.15 -20.23
N ARG A 155 10.14 -0.46 -19.69
CA ARG A 155 10.24 0.89 -19.15
C ARG A 155 9.88 0.88 -17.67
N THR A 156 10.53 1.74 -16.89
CA THR A 156 10.23 1.94 -15.48
C THR A 156 9.56 3.30 -15.32
N ALA A 157 8.41 3.33 -14.67
CA ALA A 157 7.78 4.53 -14.15
C ALA A 157 8.11 4.64 -12.65
N THR A 158 8.35 5.87 -12.19
CA THR A 158 8.68 6.17 -10.80
C THR A 158 7.63 7.10 -10.23
N PHE A 159 7.16 6.80 -9.03
CA PHE A 159 6.12 7.56 -8.35
C PHE A 159 6.62 7.98 -6.96
N VAL A 160 6.32 9.21 -6.58
CA VAL A 160 6.69 9.82 -5.31
C VAL A 160 5.57 9.57 -4.29
N PRO A 161 5.86 9.20 -3.03
CA PRO A 161 4.81 9.02 -2.05
C PRO A 161 4.08 10.33 -1.78
N VAL A 162 2.74 10.31 -1.78
CA VAL A 162 1.92 11.51 -1.56
C VAL A 162 2.23 12.18 -0.22
N ALA A 163 2.61 11.39 0.79
CA ALA A 163 3.00 11.86 2.12
C ALA A 163 4.26 12.76 2.16
N ARG A 164 4.98 12.94 1.05
CA ARG A 164 6.03 13.97 0.94
C ARG A 164 5.49 15.37 0.76
N CYS A 165 4.21 15.51 0.40
CA CYS A 165 3.50 16.79 0.35
C CYS A 165 4.19 17.83 -0.54
N GLU A 166 4.78 17.39 -1.66
CA GLU A 166 5.44 18.29 -2.61
C GLU A 166 4.41 19.20 -3.30
N ALA A 167 4.80 20.43 -3.65
CA ALA A 167 3.87 21.45 -4.16
C ALA A 167 3.06 20.99 -5.39
N HIS A 168 3.68 20.21 -6.28
CA HIS A 168 3.00 19.66 -7.45
C HIS A 168 1.95 18.59 -7.08
N ILE A 169 2.19 17.81 -6.02
CA ILE A 169 1.24 16.82 -5.49
C ILE A 169 0.04 17.52 -4.87
N ILE A 170 0.28 18.57 -4.08
CA ILE A 170 -0.79 19.39 -3.48
C ILE A 170 -1.69 19.97 -4.58
N SER A 171 -1.11 20.52 -5.64
CA SER A 171 -1.88 21.03 -6.79
C SER A 171 -2.75 19.96 -7.45
N MET A 172 -2.26 18.72 -7.56
CA MET A 172 -3.07 17.62 -8.09
C MET A 172 -4.19 17.21 -7.13
N LEU A 173 -3.93 17.15 -5.82
CA LEU A 173 -4.92 16.81 -4.80
C LEU A 173 -6.02 17.88 -4.68
N ASP A 174 -5.68 19.15 -4.78
CA ASP A 174 -6.65 20.25 -4.76
C ASP A 174 -7.57 20.21 -5.98
N ALA A 175 -7.04 19.89 -7.17
CA ALA A 175 -7.81 19.79 -8.40
C ALA A 175 -8.91 18.71 -8.35
N VAL A 176 -8.75 17.70 -7.49
CA VAL A 176 -9.74 16.64 -7.26
C VAL A 176 -10.43 16.75 -5.89
N GLY A 177 -10.31 17.89 -5.19
CA GLY A 177 -11.05 18.18 -3.96
C GLY A 177 -10.60 17.38 -2.73
N ILE A 178 -9.38 16.83 -2.73
CA ILE A 178 -8.81 16.02 -1.64
C ILE A 178 -7.61 16.72 -0.97
N GLY A 179 -7.58 18.05 -0.97
CA GLY A 179 -6.49 18.91 -0.48
C GLY A 179 -6.05 18.74 0.99
N GLY A 180 -6.79 17.97 1.79
CA GLY A 180 -6.42 17.63 3.18
C GLY A 180 -5.66 16.32 3.35
N ALA A 181 -5.23 15.68 2.25
CA ALA A 181 -4.60 14.34 2.26
C ALA A 181 -3.06 14.35 2.38
N CYS A 182 -2.48 15.51 2.68
CA CYS A 182 -1.06 15.76 2.91
C CYS A 182 -0.83 16.17 4.37
#